data_AF-A0A135TPV4-F1
#
_entry.id   AF-A0A135TPV4-F1
#
_cell.length_a   1.000
_cell.length_b   1.000
_cell.length_c   1.000
_cell.angle_alpha   90.00
_cell.angle_beta   90.00
_cell.angle_gamma   90.00
#
_symmetry.space_group_name_H-M   'P 1'
#
loop_
_entity.id
_entity.type
_entity.pdbx_description
1 polymer ?
#
loop_
_entity_poly.entity_id
_entity_poly.type
_entity_poly.pdbx_seq_one_letter_code
_entity_poly.pdbx_strand_id
1 'polypeptide(L)'
;MAYQSPPETPSSSGAHTPTRSSSTAPSLSNSVITTMWSGLIRRFSSDLPESYGHNGHPHEPSHLSHAHTEPAGGGGGGFQDGINGVFFPSHQPIRTASPFRPPPLDPIVLHGYKESTSQSARLLSHGVAEEIRIMLPERLRIKEDWRLIYSLEQDGASLATLYQKAAEFQGRRVGFVLVVRDDLGGTFGAYLSEYPHPASKYFGNGECFLWRASTLTPLPPPPSADTTNLTRITTVASPTRSTFGDRNNAPSPAPSESIRFKAFPYSGINDYYINCETGFLSVGAGDGHYGLWLDDSLDRGHSGRSHTFGNEPLSDEGEKFGVLGVELWVLGT
;
A
#
# COMPACT_ATOMS: atom_id res chain seq x y z
N MET A 1 -38.55 -43.25 -57.88
CA MET A 1 -38.03 -43.26 -56.50
C MET A 1 -37.28 -41.96 -56.28
N ALA A 2 -37.93 -41.02 -55.60
CA ALA A 2 -37.42 -39.69 -55.30
C ALA A 2 -37.16 -39.61 -53.79
N TYR A 3 -35.99 -39.12 -53.38
CA TYR A 3 -35.67 -38.89 -51.97
C TYR A 3 -36.14 -37.49 -51.54
N GLN A 4 -36.87 -37.49 -50.42
CA GLN A 4 -37.58 -36.38 -49.79
C GLN A 4 -36.67 -35.40 -49.05
N SER A 5 -37.00 -34.11 -49.14
CA SER A 5 -36.76 -33.10 -48.11
C SER A 5 -38.06 -32.84 -47.32
N PRO A 6 -38.00 -32.55 -46.01
CA PRO A 6 -39.12 -31.98 -45.24
C PRO A 6 -38.77 -30.58 -44.63
N PRO A 7 -39.75 -29.81 -44.08
CA PRO A 7 -40.03 -28.45 -44.53
C PRO A 7 -39.89 -27.33 -43.46
N GLU A 8 -40.13 -26.09 -43.91
CA GLU A 8 -40.11 -24.81 -43.18
C GLU A 8 -41.45 -24.43 -42.48
N THR A 9 -41.31 -23.63 -41.39
CA THR A 9 -42.20 -22.56 -40.83
C THR A 9 -43.45 -22.95 -40.00
N PRO A 10 -44.02 -22.08 -39.08
CA PRO A 10 -43.99 -20.59 -39.08
C PRO A 10 -43.92 -19.82 -37.72
N SER A 11 -43.88 -18.49 -37.83
CA SER A 11 -43.98 -17.42 -36.81
C SER A 11 -45.42 -17.06 -36.41
N SER A 12 -45.65 -16.56 -35.18
CA SER A 12 -46.72 -15.59 -34.79
C SER A 12 -46.61 -15.25 -33.28
N SER A 13 -46.24 -14.01 -32.90
CA SER A 13 -47.08 -12.85 -32.49
C SER A 13 -47.54 -12.81 -31.02
N GLY A 14 -47.42 -11.63 -30.39
CA GLY A 14 -48.34 -11.20 -29.32
C GLY A 14 -47.69 -10.55 -28.10
N ALA A 15 -47.51 -9.24 -28.14
CA ALA A 15 -47.15 -8.38 -27.00
C ALA A 15 -48.29 -8.25 -25.98
N HIS A 16 -47.98 -8.00 -24.70
CA HIS A 16 -48.67 -7.04 -23.81
C HIS A 16 -47.85 -6.74 -22.54
N THR A 17 -47.69 -5.45 -22.27
CA THR A 17 -47.15 -4.80 -21.07
C THR A 17 -48.02 -5.04 -19.84
N PRO A 18 -47.50 -4.83 -18.62
CA PRO A 18 -48.10 -3.76 -17.81
C PRO A 18 -47.08 -2.81 -17.17
N THR A 19 -47.54 -1.57 -17.12
CA THR A 19 -46.94 -0.36 -16.56
C THR A 19 -46.87 -0.34 -15.02
N ARG A 20 -45.74 0.17 -14.53
CA ARG A 20 -45.56 1.25 -13.55
C ARG A 20 -46.21 1.10 -12.16
N SER A 21 -45.36 1.01 -11.14
CA SER A 21 -45.54 1.81 -9.92
C SER A 21 -44.19 2.26 -9.35
N SER A 22 -44.12 3.56 -9.11
CA SER A 22 -43.10 4.36 -8.46
C SER A 22 -42.94 4.01 -6.98
N SER A 23 -41.73 4.13 -6.44
CA SER A 23 -41.48 5.00 -5.27
C SER A 23 -40.01 4.99 -4.82
N THR A 24 -39.45 6.19 -4.79
CA THR A 24 -38.54 6.75 -3.78
C THR A 24 -37.24 6.03 -3.41
N ALA A 25 -36.15 6.64 -3.86
CA ALA A 25 -34.85 6.63 -3.22
C ALA A 25 -34.92 7.15 -1.76
N PRO A 26 -33.99 6.70 -0.91
CA PRO A 26 -33.40 7.56 0.10
C PRO A 26 -31.92 7.78 -0.22
N SER A 27 -31.57 9.04 -0.45
CA SER A 27 -30.23 9.56 -0.26
C SER A 27 -29.88 9.48 1.23
N LEU A 28 -28.82 8.76 1.59
CA LEU A 28 -28.10 9.01 2.83
C LEU A 28 -26.60 8.83 2.59
N SER A 29 -25.99 9.99 2.35
CA SER A 29 -24.62 10.30 2.73
C SER A 29 -24.38 9.84 4.17
N ASN A 30 -23.26 9.14 4.39
CA ASN A 30 -22.41 9.25 5.57
C ASN A 30 -21.13 8.46 5.30
N SER A 31 -20.15 9.16 4.74
CA SER A 31 -18.77 8.69 4.72
C SER A 31 -18.23 8.86 6.13
N VAL A 32 -18.10 7.76 6.87
CA VAL A 32 -17.43 7.76 8.16
C VAL A 32 -15.95 7.49 7.88
N ILE A 33 -15.15 8.55 7.98
CA ILE A 33 -13.70 8.51 8.05
C ILE A 33 -13.33 7.54 9.17
N THR A 34 -12.73 6.40 8.80
CA THR A 34 -12.15 5.47 9.76
C THR A 34 -10.65 5.41 9.50
N THR A 35 -9.90 6.29 10.15
CA THR A 35 -8.45 6.14 10.32
C THR A 35 -8.22 4.99 11.31
N MET A 36 -8.09 3.76 10.82
CA MET A 36 -7.64 2.65 11.67
C MET A 36 -6.12 2.56 11.64
N TRP A 37 -5.58 2.78 12.83
CA TRP A 37 -4.19 2.63 13.21
C TRP A 37 -3.58 1.30 12.76
N SER A 38 -2.34 1.38 12.32
CA SER A 38 -1.44 0.28 12.02
C SER A 38 -1.15 -0.53 13.29
N GLY A 39 -1.89 -1.61 13.49
CA GLY A 39 -1.58 -2.68 14.44
C GLY A 39 -1.33 -3.97 13.70
N LEU A 40 -0.14 -4.15 13.11
CA LEU A 40 0.28 -5.43 12.54
C LEU A 40 0.60 -6.40 13.70
N ILE A 41 -0.37 -7.24 14.06
CA ILE A 41 -0.10 -8.47 14.82
C ILE A 41 0.79 -9.36 13.94
N ARG A 42 2.06 -9.50 14.31
CA ARG A 42 2.92 -10.57 13.82
C ARG A 42 2.44 -11.88 14.45
N ARG A 43 1.64 -12.65 13.71
CA ARG A 43 1.38 -14.05 14.05
C ARG A 43 2.67 -14.84 13.81
N PHE A 44 3.33 -15.28 14.87
CA PHE A 44 4.29 -16.37 14.78
C PHE A 44 3.47 -17.66 14.74
N SER A 45 3.55 -18.42 13.65
CA SER A 45 3.18 -19.83 13.66
C SER A 45 4.13 -20.56 14.61
N SER A 46 3.56 -21.27 15.57
CA SER A 46 4.24 -22.40 16.22
C SER A 46 3.32 -23.60 16.06
N ASP A 47 3.56 -24.38 15.02
CA ASP A 47 3.18 -25.79 15.00
C ASP A 47 4.05 -26.51 16.03
N LEU A 48 3.43 -27.24 16.94
CA LEU A 48 4.09 -28.29 17.72
C LEU A 48 3.36 -29.60 17.47
N PRO A 49 4.10 -30.67 17.11
CA PRO A 49 3.55 -32.01 17.00
C PRO A 49 3.57 -32.75 18.35
N GLU A 50 2.99 -33.93 18.29
CA GLU A 50 2.70 -34.95 19.29
C GLU A 50 3.74 -35.23 20.40
N SER A 51 3.16 -35.68 21.51
CA SER A 51 3.74 -36.20 22.75
C SER A 51 4.60 -37.46 22.59
N TYR A 52 5.77 -37.52 23.25
CA TYR A 52 6.32 -38.70 23.95
C TYR A 52 7.33 -38.26 25.03
N GLY A 53 7.43 -39.01 26.13
CA GLY A 53 8.00 -38.54 27.40
C GLY A 53 9.45 -38.91 27.78
N HIS A 54 9.74 -38.62 29.06
CA HIS A 54 10.74 -39.18 29.98
C HIS A 54 12.05 -38.41 30.32
N ASN A 55 12.15 -38.08 31.63
CA ASN A 55 13.28 -38.01 32.58
C ASN A 55 14.59 -37.25 32.32
N GLY A 56 14.97 -36.41 33.30
CA GLY A 56 16.37 -36.19 33.71
C GLY A 56 16.74 -34.76 34.17
N HIS A 57 16.90 -34.55 35.47
CA HIS A 57 17.63 -33.42 36.10
C HIS A 57 19.07 -33.89 36.47
N PRO A 58 20.00 -33.01 36.94
CA PRO A 58 20.09 -31.54 36.87
C PRO A 58 21.50 -31.05 36.43
N HIS A 59 21.70 -29.75 36.26
CA HIS A 59 22.81 -28.96 36.85
C HIS A 59 22.79 -27.52 36.31
N GLU A 60 22.70 -26.55 37.23
CA GLU A 60 23.05 -25.15 37.01
C GLU A 60 24.03 -24.73 38.13
N PRO A 61 24.82 -23.67 37.92
CA PRO A 61 24.79 -22.59 38.90
C PRO A 61 24.80 -21.17 38.29
N SER A 62 23.78 -20.39 38.66
CA SER A 62 23.81 -19.04 39.27
C SER A 62 24.61 -17.93 38.60
N HIS A 63 23.99 -16.74 38.40
CA HIS A 63 24.47 -15.48 39.00
C HIS A 63 23.43 -14.33 38.92
N LEU A 64 23.05 -13.83 40.12
CA LEU A 64 22.77 -12.42 40.52
C LEU A 64 21.50 -11.73 39.95
N SER A 65 20.67 -10.98 40.69
CA SER A 65 20.88 -10.23 41.93
C SER A 65 19.56 -9.99 42.69
N HIS A 66 19.68 -9.99 44.02
CA HIS A 66 18.67 -9.71 45.04
C HIS A 66 17.97 -8.35 44.91
N ALA A 67 16.66 -8.33 45.18
CA ALA A 67 16.01 -7.20 45.85
C ALA A 67 15.47 -7.70 47.19
N HIS A 68 16.04 -7.16 48.26
CA HIS A 68 15.66 -7.40 49.66
C HIS A 68 14.25 -6.85 49.92
N THR A 69 13.40 -7.62 50.60
CA THR A 69 12.26 -7.05 51.34
C THR A 69 12.12 -7.86 52.63
N GLU A 70 12.22 -7.16 53.77
CA GLU A 70 12.11 -7.73 55.11
C GLU A 70 10.72 -8.36 55.36
N PRO A 71 10.62 -9.37 56.24
CA PRO A 71 9.34 -9.97 56.58
C PRO A 71 8.71 -9.22 57.76
N ALA A 72 7.57 -8.55 57.52
CA ALA A 72 6.64 -8.24 58.60
C ALA A 72 5.90 -9.55 58.96
N GLY A 73 6.27 -10.14 60.09
CA GLY A 73 5.63 -11.33 60.62
C GLY A 73 4.23 -11.08 61.18
N GLY A 74 3.42 -12.14 61.21
CA GLY A 74 2.32 -12.25 62.16
C GLY A 74 1.05 -12.94 61.64
N GLY A 75 1.02 -14.27 61.76
CA GLY A 75 -0.18 -14.98 62.24
C GLY A 75 -0.97 -15.81 61.22
N GLY A 76 -0.87 -17.15 61.36
CA GLY A 76 -2.03 -18.03 61.20
C GLY A 76 -1.96 -19.10 60.11
N GLY A 77 -1.30 -20.23 60.43
CA GLY A 77 -1.81 -21.57 60.14
C GLY A 77 -1.86 -22.05 58.68
N GLY A 78 -0.95 -22.95 58.33
CA GLY A 78 -1.11 -23.86 57.19
C GLY A 78 0.22 -24.23 56.56
N PHE A 79 0.72 -25.43 56.87
CA PHE A 79 1.83 -26.04 56.14
C PHE A 79 1.43 -26.17 54.65
N GLN A 80 2.09 -25.41 53.77
CA GLN A 80 2.05 -25.62 52.33
C GLN A 80 3.45 -26.02 51.87
N ASP A 81 3.62 -27.32 51.62
CA ASP A 81 4.82 -27.88 51.01
C ASP A 81 4.93 -27.30 49.60
N GLY A 82 5.90 -26.39 49.41
CA GLY A 82 6.14 -25.58 48.19
C GLY A 82 6.55 -26.37 46.94
N ILE A 83 6.03 -27.57 46.77
CA ILE A 83 6.35 -28.54 45.72
C ILE A 83 5.11 -28.91 44.89
N ASN A 84 3.89 -28.73 45.43
CA ASN A 84 2.61 -29.05 44.76
C ASN A 84 1.65 -27.86 44.64
N GLY A 85 2.11 -26.64 44.90
CA GLY A 85 1.31 -25.43 44.69
C GLY A 85 1.34 -24.99 43.23
N VAL A 86 0.16 -24.81 42.62
CA VAL A 86 0.06 -24.06 41.35
C VAL A 86 0.56 -22.64 41.62
N PHE A 87 1.66 -22.24 40.97
CA PHE A 87 2.17 -20.88 41.09
C PHE A 87 1.18 -19.91 40.44
N PHE A 88 0.36 -19.26 41.26
CA PHE A 88 -0.41 -18.10 40.87
C PHE A 88 0.48 -16.88 41.11
N PRO A 89 1.02 -16.21 40.07
CA PRO A 89 1.72 -14.95 40.28
C PRO A 89 0.75 -13.98 40.96
N SER A 90 0.99 -13.67 42.24
CA SER A 90 0.08 -12.89 43.09
C SER A 90 -0.11 -11.45 42.62
N HIS A 91 0.65 -11.01 41.63
CA HIS A 91 0.36 -9.84 40.84
C HIS A 91 0.80 -10.14 39.41
N GLN A 92 -0.14 -10.27 38.47
CA GLN A 92 0.20 -10.02 37.09
C GLN A 92 0.68 -8.56 37.04
N PRO A 93 1.96 -8.26 36.74
CA PRO A 93 2.34 -6.87 36.53
C PRO A 93 1.48 -6.38 35.38
N ILE A 94 0.57 -5.45 35.68
CA ILE A 94 -0.19 -4.72 34.69
C ILE A 94 0.87 -4.00 33.86
N ARG A 95 1.23 -4.58 32.72
CA ARG A 95 2.11 -3.95 31.75
C ARG A 95 1.32 -2.78 31.18
N THR A 96 1.51 -1.61 31.76
CA THR A 96 1.06 -0.36 31.15
C THR A 96 1.79 -0.24 29.82
N ALA A 97 1.02 -0.18 28.73
CA ALA A 97 1.60 0.10 27.43
C ALA A 97 2.38 1.42 27.53
N SER A 98 3.60 1.45 27.00
CA SER A 98 4.40 2.66 26.98
C SER A 98 3.57 3.80 26.37
N PRO A 99 3.48 4.97 27.02
CA PRO A 99 2.83 6.14 26.43
C PRO A 99 3.63 6.72 25.26
N PHE A 100 4.81 6.17 24.98
CA PHE A 100 5.69 6.61 23.90
C PHE A 100 5.01 6.37 22.55
N ARG A 101 4.52 7.46 21.97
CA ARG A 101 4.26 7.53 20.54
C ARG A 101 5.55 8.01 19.90
N PRO A 102 6.19 7.22 19.02
CA PRO A 102 7.33 7.72 18.28
C PRO A 102 6.91 8.98 17.52
N PRO A 103 7.81 9.97 17.36
CA PRO A 103 7.52 11.14 16.56
C PRO A 103 7.10 10.71 15.14
N PRO A 104 6.25 11.51 14.47
CA PRO A 104 5.95 11.26 13.06
C PRO A 104 7.25 11.26 12.26
N LEU A 105 7.30 10.44 11.20
CA LEU A 105 8.46 10.41 10.32
C LEU A 105 8.59 11.73 9.56
N ASP A 106 9.83 12.11 9.23
CA ASP A 106 10.09 13.28 8.40
C ASP A 106 9.50 13.09 6.99
N PRO A 107 8.94 14.15 6.37
CA PRO A 107 8.34 14.06 5.03
C PRO A 107 9.33 13.59 3.96
N ILE A 108 8.86 12.83 2.97
CA ILE A 108 9.68 12.35 1.85
C ILE A 108 10.26 13.52 1.05
N VAL A 109 11.54 13.40 0.70
CA VAL A 109 12.21 14.33 -0.20
C VAL A 109 12.53 13.62 -1.50
N LEU A 110 11.96 14.13 -2.60
CA LEU A 110 12.16 13.60 -3.95
C LEU A 110 13.30 14.33 -4.64
N HIS A 111 14.37 13.62 -4.99
CA HIS A 111 15.57 14.15 -5.65
C HIS A 111 15.72 13.63 -7.08
N GLY A 112 16.46 14.37 -7.92
CA GLY A 112 16.95 13.87 -9.22
C GLY A 112 16.21 14.40 -10.45
N TYR A 113 15.13 15.18 -10.30
CA TYR A 113 14.57 15.93 -11.42
C TYR A 113 15.55 17.03 -11.87
N LYS A 114 15.87 17.08 -13.17
CA LYS A 114 16.60 18.20 -13.77
C LYS A 114 15.76 19.49 -13.74
N GLU A 115 16.42 20.64 -13.71
CA GLU A 115 15.75 21.96 -13.79
C GLU A 115 14.95 22.13 -15.08
N SER A 116 15.40 21.50 -16.16
CA SER A 116 14.70 21.47 -17.46
C SER A 116 13.46 20.58 -17.48
N THR A 117 13.27 19.70 -16.48
CA THR A 117 12.12 18.79 -16.43
C THR A 117 10.87 19.56 -16.00
N SER A 118 9.93 19.67 -16.94
CA SER A 118 8.64 20.32 -16.73
C SER A 118 7.85 19.68 -15.59
N GLN A 119 6.98 20.45 -14.93
CA GLN A 119 6.16 19.95 -13.83
C GLN A 119 5.19 18.85 -14.28
N SER A 120 4.65 18.95 -15.50
CA SER A 120 3.76 17.93 -16.08
C SER A 120 4.47 16.61 -16.37
N ALA A 121 5.78 16.63 -16.63
CA ALA A 121 6.58 15.42 -16.85
C ALA A 121 7.01 14.71 -15.56
N ARG A 122 6.79 15.33 -14.39
CA ARG A 122 7.05 14.71 -13.08
C ARG A 122 5.90 13.78 -12.73
N LEU A 123 6.18 12.49 -12.59
CA LEU A 123 5.15 11.48 -12.40
C LEU A 123 4.85 11.27 -10.93
N LEU A 124 5.88 11.04 -10.11
CA LEU A 124 5.71 10.81 -8.68
C LEU A 124 5.45 12.12 -7.92
N SER A 125 4.25 12.27 -7.38
CA SER A 125 3.93 13.35 -6.43
C SER A 125 4.32 12.96 -5.00
N HIS A 126 4.58 13.96 -4.16
CA HIS A 126 4.91 13.73 -2.75
C HIS A 126 3.79 12.99 -2.02
N GLY A 127 2.52 13.31 -2.30
CA GLY A 127 1.39 12.64 -1.66
C GLY A 127 1.33 11.15 -2.02
N VAL A 128 1.55 10.79 -3.29
CA VAL A 128 1.60 9.38 -3.72
C VAL A 128 2.80 8.67 -3.10
N ALA A 129 3.97 9.33 -3.02
CA ALA A 129 5.16 8.76 -2.39
C ALA A 129 4.92 8.40 -0.91
N GLU A 130 4.22 9.25 -0.16
CA GLU A 130 3.88 8.97 1.25
C GLU A 130 2.92 7.80 1.40
N GLU A 131 1.94 7.66 0.51
CA GLU A 131 1.06 6.48 0.50
C GLU A 131 1.83 5.18 0.21
N ILE A 132 2.76 5.22 -0.75
CA ILE A 132 3.64 4.09 -1.05
C ILE A 132 4.52 3.76 0.17
N ARG A 133 5.06 4.77 0.87
CA ARG A 133 5.93 4.60 2.04
C ARG A 133 5.27 3.78 3.15
N ILE A 134 3.97 3.91 3.36
CA ILE A 134 3.23 3.13 4.36
C ILE A 134 3.29 1.63 4.05
N MET A 135 3.38 1.26 2.78
CA MET A 135 3.46 -0.13 2.32
C MET A 135 4.88 -0.68 2.29
N LEU A 136 5.90 0.17 2.36
CA LEU A 136 7.30 -0.25 2.34
C LEU A 136 7.67 -1.06 3.60
N PRO A 137 8.70 -1.91 3.52
CA PRO A 137 9.32 -2.53 4.69
C PRO A 137 9.82 -1.48 5.69
N GLU A 138 9.70 -1.77 6.99
CA GLU A 138 10.02 -0.82 8.07
C GLU A 138 11.41 -0.18 7.94
N ARG A 139 12.40 -0.97 7.50
CA ARG A 139 13.78 -0.51 7.28
C ARG A 139 13.88 0.64 6.26
N LEU A 140 12.99 0.65 5.27
CA LEU A 140 12.95 1.65 4.20
C LEU A 140 12.02 2.81 4.54
N ARG A 141 11.01 2.60 5.40
CA ARG A 141 10.11 3.67 5.85
C ARG A 141 10.84 4.82 6.53
N ILE A 142 11.90 4.53 7.27
CA ILE A 142 12.62 5.54 8.03
C ILE A 142 13.41 6.49 7.11
N LYS A 143 13.60 6.16 5.83
CA LYS A 143 14.38 6.95 4.88
C LYS A 143 13.47 7.93 4.13
N GLU A 144 13.67 9.23 4.34
CA GLU A 144 12.96 10.27 3.60
C GLU A 144 13.49 10.51 2.18
N ASP A 145 14.79 10.27 1.93
CA ASP A 145 15.40 10.57 0.64
C ASP A 145 15.11 9.51 -0.42
N TRP A 146 14.34 9.89 -1.43
CA TRP A 146 14.08 9.07 -2.61
C TRP A 146 14.77 9.72 -3.81
N ARG A 147 15.50 8.93 -4.59
CA ARG A 147 16.29 9.43 -5.72
C ARG A 147 15.77 8.86 -7.02
N LEU A 148 15.47 9.74 -7.96
CA LEU A 148 15.15 9.37 -9.32
C LEU A 148 16.42 8.89 -10.02
N ILE A 149 16.42 7.62 -10.42
CA ILE A 149 17.56 7.04 -11.14
C ILE A 149 17.29 6.95 -12.63
N TYR A 150 16.04 6.76 -13.03
CA TYR A 150 15.65 6.74 -14.44
C TYR A 150 14.34 7.49 -14.64
N SER A 151 14.26 8.29 -15.70
CA SER A 151 13.02 8.92 -16.16
C SER A 151 12.98 8.92 -17.68
N LEU A 152 11.88 8.45 -18.27
CA LEU A 152 11.67 8.42 -19.72
C LEU A 152 11.90 9.81 -20.35
N GLU A 153 11.42 10.86 -19.68
CA GLU A 153 11.61 12.26 -20.09
C GLU A 153 13.09 12.69 -20.10
N GLN A 154 13.89 12.21 -19.13
CA GLN A 154 15.25 12.69 -18.91
C GLN A 154 16.33 11.83 -19.56
N ASP A 155 16.02 10.57 -19.83
CA ASP A 155 16.97 9.52 -20.22
C ASP A 155 16.61 8.81 -21.53
N GLY A 156 15.41 9.09 -22.08
CA GLY A 156 14.93 8.54 -23.34
C GLY A 156 14.22 7.19 -23.20
N ALA A 157 13.51 6.80 -24.24
CA ALA A 157 12.67 5.61 -24.34
C ALA A 157 13.51 4.32 -24.53
N SER A 158 14.14 3.82 -23.46
CA SER A 158 14.94 2.60 -23.51
C SER A 158 14.97 1.82 -22.19
N LEU A 159 14.37 0.64 -22.20
CA LEU A 159 14.45 -0.31 -21.08
C LEU A 159 15.90 -0.73 -20.76
N ALA A 160 16.75 -0.83 -21.78
CA ALA A 160 18.17 -1.12 -21.58
C ALA A 160 18.88 -0.03 -20.75
N THR A 161 18.57 1.25 -21.01
CA THR A 161 19.08 2.37 -20.20
C THR A 161 18.57 2.30 -18.76
N LEU A 162 17.29 1.96 -18.55
CA LEU A 162 16.73 1.74 -17.21
C LEU A 162 17.52 0.66 -16.45
N TYR A 163 17.76 -0.50 -17.07
CA TYR A 163 18.57 -1.57 -16.47
C TYR A 163 20.00 -1.15 -16.18
N GLN A 164 20.65 -0.45 -17.11
CA GLN A 164 22.02 0.03 -16.93
C GLN A 164 22.14 0.94 -15.70
N LYS A 165 21.18 1.84 -15.49
CA LYS A 165 21.17 2.72 -14.33
C LYS A 165 20.82 2.00 -13.03
N ALA A 166 19.89 1.05 -13.07
CA ALA A 166 19.54 0.23 -11.92
C ALA A 166 20.72 -0.65 -11.43
N ALA A 167 21.60 -1.07 -12.33
CA ALA A 167 22.75 -1.92 -12.03
C ALA A 167 23.76 -1.29 -11.05
N GLU A 168 23.80 0.04 -10.91
CA GLU A 168 24.62 0.72 -9.88
C GLU A 168 24.26 0.26 -8.45
N PHE A 169 23.05 -0.26 -8.27
CA PHE A 169 22.51 -0.69 -7.00
C PHE A 169 22.52 -2.21 -6.79
N GLN A 170 23.16 -2.96 -7.69
CA GLN A 170 23.30 -4.40 -7.58
C GLN A 170 23.92 -4.81 -6.23
N GLY A 171 23.25 -5.74 -5.54
CA GLY A 171 23.70 -6.24 -4.22
C GLY A 171 23.53 -5.27 -3.05
N ARG A 172 23.01 -4.06 -3.28
CA ARG A 172 22.71 -3.11 -2.20
C ARG A 172 21.35 -3.42 -1.57
N ARG A 173 21.21 -3.17 -0.27
CA ARG A 173 19.94 -3.36 0.46
C ARG A 173 18.99 -2.17 0.30
N VAL A 174 18.74 -1.77 -0.93
CA VAL A 174 17.80 -0.69 -1.30
C VAL A 174 16.45 -1.29 -1.73
N GLY A 175 15.50 -0.44 -2.08
CA GLY A 175 14.29 -0.83 -2.81
C GLY A 175 14.02 0.15 -3.95
N PHE A 176 13.10 -0.23 -4.84
CA PHE A 176 12.79 0.59 -6.02
C PHE A 176 11.29 0.81 -6.15
N VAL A 177 10.92 1.99 -6.62
CA VAL A 177 9.53 2.33 -6.96
C VAL A 177 9.48 2.66 -8.44
N LEU A 178 8.82 1.78 -9.19
CA LEU A 178 8.48 1.97 -10.59
C LEU A 178 7.18 2.76 -10.65
N VAL A 179 7.17 3.84 -11.43
CA VAL A 179 6.01 4.71 -11.66
C VAL A 179 5.77 4.77 -13.16
N VAL A 180 4.51 4.60 -13.56
CA VAL A 180 4.04 4.65 -14.94
C VAL A 180 2.88 5.63 -14.99
N ARG A 181 2.85 6.46 -16.03
CA ARG A 181 1.68 7.27 -16.39
C ARG A 181 1.20 6.87 -17.77
N ASP A 182 -0.09 6.56 -17.88
CA ASP A 182 -0.74 6.21 -19.14
C ASP A 182 -1.25 7.44 -19.92
N ASP A 183 -1.78 7.23 -21.13
CA ASP A 183 -2.30 8.28 -22.03
C ASP A 183 -3.54 8.99 -21.47
N LEU A 184 -4.31 8.33 -20.59
CA LEU A 184 -5.41 8.95 -19.84
C LEU A 184 -4.96 9.70 -18.57
N GLY A 185 -3.66 9.71 -18.27
CA GLY A 185 -3.09 10.40 -17.11
C GLY A 185 -3.20 9.62 -15.80
N GLY A 186 -3.69 8.38 -15.82
CA GLY A 186 -3.65 7.45 -14.70
C GLY A 186 -2.21 7.18 -14.28
N THR A 187 -1.95 7.18 -12.96
CA THR A 187 -0.60 6.96 -12.42
C THR A 187 -0.59 5.71 -11.55
N PHE A 188 0.24 4.74 -11.90
CA PHE A 188 0.32 3.44 -11.22
C PHE A 188 1.72 2.85 -11.33
N GLY A 189 1.95 1.71 -10.70
CA GLY A 189 3.26 1.09 -10.78
C GLY A 189 3.47 -0.01 -9.77
N ALA A 190 4.72 -0.17 -9.35
CA ALA A 190 5.14 -1.24 -8.47
C ALA A 190 6.24 -0.80 -7.50
N TYR A 191 6.29 -1.45 -6.35
CA TYR A 191 7.52 -1.51 -5.55
C TYR A 191 8.25 -2.81 -5.85
N LEU A 192 9.55 -2.70 -6.10
CA LEU A 192 10.48 -3.80 -6.39
C LEU A 192 11.47 -3.94 -5.23
N SER A 193 11.58 -5.15 -4.70
CA SER A 193 12.51 -5.48 -3.61
C SER A 193 13.96 -5.64 -4.07
N GLU A 194 14.18 -5.75 -5.38
CA GLU A 194 15.48 -5.91 -6.03
C GLU A 194 15.54 -5.02 -7.28
N TYR A 195 16.76 -4.69 -7.73
CA TYR A 195 16.95 -3.86 -8.90
C TYR A 195 16.45 -4.58 -10.16
N PRO A 196 15.77 -3.90 -11.09
CA PRO A 196 15.32 -4.52 -12.32
C PRO A 196 16.52 -4.85 -13.22
N HIS A 197 16.65 -6.12 -13.64
CA HIS A 197 17.68 -6.58 -14.57
C HIS A 197 17.25 -7.84 -15.32
N PRO A 198 17.74 -8.08 -16.55
CA PRO A 198 17.45 -9.33 -17.26
C PRO A 198 17.88 -10.55 -16.45
N ALA A 199 16.99 -11.52 -16.32
CA ALA A 199 17.23 -12.77 -15.59
C ALA A 199 16.46 -13.92 -16.22
N SER A 200 16.97 -15.16 -16.12
CA SER A 200 16.30 -16.33 -16.68
C SER A 200 15.10 -16.81 -15.84
N LYS A 201 14.86 -16.20 -14.68
CA LYS A 201 13.86 -16.61 -13.70
C LYS A 201 13.28 -15.37 -13.02
N TYR A 202 12.08 -15.54 -12.47
CA TYR A 202 11.52 -14.55 -11.56
C TYR A 202 12.42 -14.34 -10.34
N PHE A 203 12.52 -13.10 -9.88
CA PHE A 203 13.32 -12.68 -8.73
C PHE A 203 12.57 -11.66 -7.88
N GLY A 204 13.21 -11.18 -6.80
CA GLY A 204 12.57 -10.40 -5.74
C GLY A 204 11.95 -11.28 -4.64
N ASN A 205 11.17 -10.66 -3.77
CA ASN A 205 10.55 -11.30 -2.62
C ASN A 205 9.11 -10.79 -2.38
N GLY A 206 8.44 -11.37 -1.38
CA GLY A 206 7.07 -11.02 -0.99
C GLY A 206 6.86 -9.62 -0.41
N GLU A 207 7.88 -8.77 -0.35
CA GLU A 207 7.73 -7.34 -0.07
C GLU A 207 7.28 -6.55 -1.32
N CYS A 208 7.41 -7.12 -2.53
CA CYS A 208 6.91 -6.50 -3.76
C CYS A 208 5.39 -6.28 -3.70
N PHE A 209 4.92 -5.20 -4.32
CA PHE A 209 3.49 -4.93 -4.46
C PHE A 209 3.22 -4.04 -5.67
N LEU A 210 2.00 -4.10 -6.19
CA LEU A 210 1.50 -3.16 -7.20
C LEU A 210 0.70 -2.06 -6.54
N TRP A 211 0.56 -0.91 -7.19
CA TRP A 211 -0.27 0.18 -6.71
C TRP A 211 -0.83 1.01 -7.87
N ARG A 212 -1.93 1.72 -7.61
CA ARG A 212 -2.50 2.74 -8.51
C ARG A 212 -2.97 3.94 -7.71
N ALA A 213 -2.87 5.11 -8.32
CA ALA A 213 -3.30 6.38 -7.77
C ALA A 213 -4.11 7.18 -8.80
N SER A 214 -5.17 7.82 -8.33
CA SER A 214 -5.93 8.78 -9.12
C SER A 214 -6.04 10.08 -8.33
N THR A 215 -5.74 11.20 -8.97
CA THR A 215 -5.97 12.51 -8.39
C THR A 215 -7.43 12.89 -8.59
N LEU A 216 -8.17 13.08 -7.50
CA LEU A 216 -9.54 13.54 -7.57
C LEU A 216 -9.48 15.06 -7.62
N THR A 217 -9.97 15.64 -8.72
CA THR A 217 -10.23 17.07 -8.79
C THR A 217 -11.23 17.42 -7.69
N PRO A 218 -10.90 18.36 -6.79
CA PRO A 218 -11.81 18.77 -5.75
C PRO A 218 -13.11 19.25 -6.39
N LEU A 219 -14.22 18.66 -5.97
CA LEU A 219 -15.54 19.09 -6.42
C LEU A 219 -15.69 20.58 -6.13
N PRO A 220 -16.31 21.36 -7.04
CA PRO A 220 -16.63 22.74 -6.73
C PRO A 220 -17.44 22.77 -5.43
N PRO A 221 -17.21 23.75 -4.54
CA PRO A 221 -17.98 23.85 -3.30
C PRO A 221 -19.47 23.84 -3.66
N PRO A 222 -20.32 23.12 -2.91
CA PRO A 222 -21.75 23.15 -3.17
C PRO A 222 -22.19 24.63 -3.19
N PRO A 223 -23.10 25.02 -4.11
CA PRO A 223 -23.58 26.40 -4.16
C PRO A 223 -24.04 26.74 -2.75
N SER A 224 -23.36 27.69 -2.11
CA SER A 224 -23.61 28.04 -0.73
C SER A 224 -25.07 28.45 -0.63
N ALA A 225 -25.91 27.60 -0.06
CA ALA A 225 -27.24 28.03 0.32
C ALA A 225 -27.02 29.13 1.37
N ASP A 226 -27.37 30.36 1.00
CA ASP A 226 -27.44 31.52 1.89
C ASP A 226 -28.00 31.09 3.24
N THR A 227 -27.13 30.93 4.22
CA THR A 227 -27.49 30.66 5.61
C THR A 227 -27.08 31.86 6.44
N THR A 228 -27.57 33.03 6.01
CA THR A 228 -27.31 34.32 6.66
C THR A 228 -27.89 34.40 8.07
N ASN A 229 -28.64 33.41 8.57
CA ASN A 229 -29.16 33.40 9.94
C ASN A 229 -29.37 31.99 10.52
N LEU A 230 -28.31 31.21 10.75
CA LEU A 230 -28.36 30.15 11.76
C LEU A 230 -27.19 30.27 12.74
N THR A 231 -27.41 31.03 13.79
CA THR A 231 -26.70 30.92 15.06
C THR A 231 -26.81 29.48 15.56
N ARG A 232 -25.69 28.75 15.76
CA ARG A 232 -25.29 28.10 17.05
C ARG A 232 -24.14 27.05 16.93
N ILE A 233 -22.96 27.45 17.43
CA ILE A 233 -22.03 26.78 18.40
C ILE A 233 -21.21 25.51 18.03
N THR A 234 -19.88 25.70 18.19
CA THR A 234 -18.70 24.87 18.56
C THR A 234 -18.33 23.58 17.81
N THR A 235 -17.14 23.61 17.20
CA THR A 235 -16.05 22.66 17.51
C THR A 235 -14.72 23.42 17.56
N VAL A 236 -13.87 22.98 18.48
CA VAL A 236 -12.65 23.66 18.95
C VAL A 236 -11.55 23.63 17.89
N ALA A 237 -11.07 24.81 17.47
CA ALA A 237 -9.81 24.95 16.76
C ALA A 237 -8.65 25.09 17.76
N SER A 238 -7.52 24.43 17.47
CA SER A 238 -6.27 24.57 18.22
C SER A 238 -5.79 26.04 18.24
N PRO A 239 -5.25 26.56 19.35
CA PRO A 239 -4.85 27.95 19.43
C PRO A 239 -3.52 28.18 18.71
N THR A 240 -3.55 28.69 17.48
CA THR A 240 -2.37 29.30 16.87
C THR A 240 -2.22 30.71 17.41
N ARG A 241 -1.13 30.93 18.14
CA ARG A 241 -0.70 32.17 18.78
C ARG A 241 -0.71 33.34 17.78
N SER A 242 -1.62 34.28 17.97
CA SER A 242 -1.73 35.51 17.18
C SER A 242 -0.68 36.53 17.63
N THR A 243 0.38 36.71 16.84
CA THR A 243 1.12 37.97 16.80
C THR A 243 0.50 38.86 15.74
N PHE A 244 0.06 40.04 16.17
CA PHE A 244 -0.60 41.07 15.37
C PHE A 244 0.30 41.56 14.21
N GLY A 245 -0.27 41.72 13.02
CA GLY A 245 0.43 42.34 11.88
C GLY A 245 -0.26 42.16 10.54
N ASP A 246 -1.08 43.16 10.21
CA ASP A 246 -1.47 43.64 8.88
C ASP A 246 -2.20 42.79 7.83
N ARG A 247 -3.22 43.47 7.29
CA ARG A 247 -4.02 43.13 6.12
C ARG A 247 -3.12 43.06 4.89
N ASN A 248 -3.08 41.93 4.22
CA ASN A 248 -3.01 41.86 2.76
C ASN A 248 -3.43 40.47 2.27
N ASN A 249 -4.52 40.46 1.51
CA ASN A 249 -4.95 39.48 0.51
C ASN A 249 -4.07 38.21 0.38
N ALA A 250 -4.24 37.26 1.29
CA ALA A 250 -3.69 35.91 1.11
C ALA A 250 -4.67 35.12 0.23
N PRO A 251 -4.24 34.52 -0.88
CA PRO A 251 -5.09 33.56 -1.58
C PRO A 251 -5.44 32.44 -0.61
N SER A 252 -6.73 32.09 -0.52
CA SER A 252 -7.16 30.87 0.19
C SER A 252 -6.25 29.70 -0.19
N PRO A 253 -5.84 28.84 0.76
CA PRO A 253 -5.05 27.67 0.43
C PRO A 253 -5.81 26.89 -0.65
N ALA A 254 -5.13 26.63 -1.77
CA ALA A 254 -5.67 25.83 -2.85
C ALA A 254 -6.27 24.54 -2.28
N PRO A 255 -7.41 24.05 -2.81
CA PRO A 255 -8.00 22.82 -2.31
C PRO A 255 -6.95 21.71 -2.42
N SER A 256 -6.60 21.10 -1.28
CA SER A 256 -5.66 19.99 -1.23
C SER A 256 -6.17 18.89 -2.15
N GLU A 257 -5.39 18.56 -3.18
CA GLU A 257 -5.67 17.48 -4.10
C GLU A 257 -5.90 16.19 -3.29
N SER A 258 -7.10 15.63 -3.36
CA SER A 258 -7.40 14.37 -2.68
C SER A 258 -6.92 13.22 -3.56
N ILE A 259 -5.95 12.45 -3.06
CA ILE A 259 -5.38 11.29 -3.75
C ILE A 259 -6.21 10.06 -3.38
N ARG A 260 -6.67 9.31 -4.38
CA ARG A 260 -7.22 7.95 -4.19
C ARG A 260 -6.11 6.95 -4.46
N PHE A 261 -5.58 6.32 -3.42
CA PHE A 261 -4.53 5.32 -3.51
C PHE A 261 -5.08 3.91 -3.27
N LYS A 262 -4.60 2.94 -4.04
CA LYS A 262 -4.87 1.51 -3.84
C LYS A 262 -3.58 0.72 -4.05
N ALA A 263 -3.23 -0.12 -3.07
CA ALA A 263 -2.12 -1.05 -3.16
C ALA A 263 -2.62 -2.50 -3.23
N PHE A 264 -1.81 -3.35 -3.85
CA PHE A 264 -2.04 -4.78 -4.04
C PHE A 264 -0.81 -5.54 -3.53
N PRO A 265 -0.80 -5.89 -2.23
CA PRO A 265 0.28 -6.65 -1.61
C PRO A 265 0.40 -8.07 -2.18
N TYR A 266 1.53 -8.71 -1.91
CA TYR A 266 1.72 -10.12 -2.25
C TYR A 266 0.60 -11.02 -1.67
N SER A 267 0.03 -11.88 -2.52
CA SER A 267 -1.08 -12.77 -2.18
C SER A 267 -0.64 -14.07 -1.48
N GLY A 268 0.62 -14.47 -1.62
CA GLY A 268 1.10 -15.78 -1.15
C GLY A 268 0.85 -16.95 -2.12
N ILE A 269 0.28 -16.71 -3.30
CA ILE A 269 -0.13 -17.79 -4.23
C ILE A 269 1.05 -18.33 -5.07
N ASN A 270 1.95 -17.46 -5.51
CA ASN A 270 3.12 -17.83 -6.32
C ASN A 270 4.25 -16.79 -6.19
N ASP A 271 5.48 -17.19 -6.47
CA ASP A 271 6.66 -16.30 -6.34
C ASP A 271 7.04 -15.58 -7.64
N TYR A 272 6.06 -15.30 -8.51
CA TYR A 272 6.30 -14.65 -9.81
C TYR A 272 6.35 -13.11 -9.69
N TYR A 273 7.23 -12.60 -8.81
CA TYR A 273 7.26 -11.19 -8.43
C TYR A 273 7.74 -10.27 -9.55
N ILE A 274 8.97 -10.46 -10.03
CA ILE A 274 9.60 -9.61 -11.05
C ILE A 274 10.18 -10.52 -12.12
N ASN A 275 9.85 -10.29 -13.39
CA ASN A 275 10.52 -10.91 -14.53
C ASN A 275 10.94 -9.83 -15.53
N CYS A 276 12.20 -9.87 -15.90
CA CYS A 276 12.84 -8.90 -16.76
C CYS A 276 13.59 -9.65 -17.85
N GLU A 277 13.34 -9.26 -19.09
CA GLU A 277 14.01 -9.73 -20.29
C GLU A 277 14.56 -8.53 -21.06
N THR A 278 15.32 -8.77 -22.12
CA THR A 278 15.77 -7.67 -22.97
C THR A 278 14.61 -6.95 -23.66
N GLY A 279 13.50 -7.66 -23.91
CA GLY A 279 12.33 -7.14 -24.62
C GLY A 279 11.21 -6.59 -23.75
N PHE A 280 11.24 -6.83 -22.43
CA PHE A 280 10.18 -6.36 -21.54
C PHE A 280 10.57 -6.41 -20.05
N LEU A 281 9.85 -5.63 -19.26
CA LEU A 281 9.80 -5.73 -17.79
C LEU A 281 8.40 -6.10 -17.37
N SER A 282 8.26 -7.03 -16.42
CA SER A 282 6.97 -7.41 -15.85
C SER A 282 7.04 -7.58 -14.34
N VAL A 283 5.93 -7.25 -13.68
CA VAL A 283 5.77 -7.34 -12.22
C VAL A 283 4.44 -8.04 -11.93
N GLY A 284 4.54 -9.21 -11.30
CA GLY A 284 3.41 -10.08 -10.98
C GLY A 284 2.92 -10.85 -12.20
N ALA A 285 2.68 -12.14 -12.02
CA ALA A 285 2.15 -12.98 -13.07
C ALA A 285 1.14 -14.01 -12.55
N GLY A 286 0.36 -14.57 -13.46
CA GLY A 286 -0.46 -15.73 -13.19
C GLY A 286 -1.44 -16.01 -14.31
N ASP A 287 -1.57 -17.28 -14.67
CA ASP A 287 -2.50 -17.72 -15.72
C ASP A 287 -2.30 -16.99 -17.05
N GLY A 288 -1.04 -16.77 -17.44
CA GLY A 288 -0.67 -16.08 -18.69
C GLY A 288 -0.81 -14.56 -18.69
N HIS A 289 -1.28 -13.96 -17.58
CA HIS A 289 -1.44 -12.52 -17.44
C HIS A 289 -0.36 -11.91 -16.54
N TYR A 290 -0.05 -10.65 -16.79
CA TYR A 290 0.88 -9.85 -15.99
C TYR A 290 0.13 -8.79 -15.19
N GLY A 291 0.51 -8.59 -13.94
CA GLY A 291 -0.03 -7.51 -13.11
C GLY A 291 0.37 -6.14 -13.66
N LEU A 292 1.63 -6.02 -14.09
CA LEU A 292 2.15 -4.92 -14.89
C LEU A 292 3.19 -5.46 -15.86
N TRP A 293 3.17 -5.00 -17.10
CA TRP A 293 4.13 -5.34 -18.16
C TRP A 293 4.39 -4.09 -19.00
N LEU A 294 5.65 -3.88 -19.38
CA LEU A 294 6.12 -2.78 -20.24
C LEU A 294 7.07 -3.34 -21.30
N ASP A 295 6.98 -2.83 -22.53
CA ASP A 295 7.91 -3.21 -23.60
C ASP A 295 9.28 -2.51 -23.49
N ASP A 296 10.19 -2.86 -24.40
CA ASP A 296 11.57 -2.37 -24.41
C ASP A 296 11.69 -0.89 -24.82
N SER A 297 10.76 -0.40 -25.63
CA SER A 297 10.60 1.01 -25.96
C SER A 297 9.93 1.83 -24.84
N LEU A 298 9.30 1.19 -23.85
CA LEU A 298 8.58 1.86 -22.76
C LEU A 298 7.49 2.81 -23.27
N ASP A 299 6.88 2.50 -24.41
CA ASP A 299 5.78 3.26 -25.02
C ASP A 299 4.45 2.48 -24.97
N ARG A 300 4.50 1.17 -24.69
CA ARG A 300 3.31 0.33 -24.52
C ARG A 300 3.39 -0.48 -23.25
N GLY A 301 2.22 -0.64 -22.62
CA GLY A 301 2.09 -1.47 -21.44
C GLY A 301 0.86 -2.36 -21.46
N HIS A 302 0.89 -3.35 -20.56
CA HIS A 302 -0.22 -4.23 -20.29
C HIS A 302 -0.40 -4.42 -18.78
N SER A 303 -1.63 -4.46 -18.30
CA SER A 303 -1.97 -4.74 -16.91
C SER A 303 -3.27 -5.54 -16.82
N GLY A 304 -3.14 -6.81 -16.45
CA GLY A 304 -4.26 -7.71 -16.20
C GLY A 304 -4.34 -8.11 -14.73
N ARG A 305 -5.27 -9.00 -14.43
CA ARG A 305 -5.32 -9.65 -13.11
C ARG A 305 -4.14 -10.60 -12.96
N SER A 306 -3.39 -10.51 -11.86
CA SER A 306 -2.33 -11.46 -11.54
C SER A 306 -2.65 -12.27 -10.30
N HIS A 307 -2.23 -13.53 -10.28
CA HIS A 307 -2.32 -14.36 -9.08
C HIS A 307 -1.34 -13.90 -8.00
N THR A 308 -0.15 -13.41 -8.39
CA THR A 308 0.87 -12.94 -7.45
C THR A 308 0.36 -11.84 -6.52
N PHE A 309 -0.42 -10.88 -7.03
CA PHE A 309 -0.87 -9.73 -6.22
C PHE A 309 -2.38 -9.64 -6.06
N GLY A 310 -3.15 -10.50 -6.73
CA GLY A 310 -4.61 -10.42 -6.73
C GLY A 310 -5.14 -9.08 -7.24
N ASN A 311 -4.35 -8.39 -8.06
CA ASN A 311 -4.69 -7.06 -8.56
C ASN A 311 -5.78 -7.12 -9.64
N GLU A 312 -6.43 -5.99 -9.84
CA GLU A 312 -7.20 -5.71 -11.06
C GLU A 312 -6.31 -4.92 -12.04
N PRO A 313 -6.74 -4.72 -13.31
CA PRO A 313 -6.04 -3.83 -14.24
C PRO A 313 -5.73 -2.48 -13.58
N LEU A 314 -4.48 -2.05 -13.68
CA LEU A 314 -3.99 -0.84 -13.01
C LEU A 314 -4.37 0.44 -13.75
N SER A 315 -4.40 0.38 -15.08
CA SER A 315 -4.83 1.48 -15.96
C SER A 315 -6.35 1.51 -16.11
N ASP A 316 -6.90 2.73 -16.19
CA ASP A 316 -8.32 2.94 -16.50
C ASP A 316 -8.61 2.87 -18.02
N GLU A 317 -7.57 2.80 -18.88
CA GLU A 317 -7.71 2.54 -20.33
C GLU A 317 -8.16 1.10 -20.63
N GLY A 318 -7.88 0.19 -19.70
CA GLY A 318 -8.11 -1.24 -19.83
C GLY A 318 -6.83 -2.04 -19.65
N GLU A 319 -6.79 -3.25 -20.22
CA GLU A 319 -5.65 -4.15 -20.03
C GLU A 319 -4.43 -3.75 -20.86
N LYS A 320 -4.61 -2.99 -21.95
CA LYS A 320 -3.54 -2.43 -22.77
C LYS A 320 -3.62 -0.92 -22.69
N PHE A 321 -2.48 -0.27 -22.56
CA PHE A 321 -2.40 1.18 -22.42
C PHE A 321 -1.17 1.73 -23.13
N GLY A 322 -1.27 2.98 -23.59
CA GLY A 322 -0.12 3.77 -24.03
C GLY A 322 0.64 4.32 -22.82
N VAL A 323 1.95 4.47 -22.94
CA VAL A 323 2.80 4.98 -21.86
C VAL A 323 3.25 6.40 -22.18
N LEU A 324 2.80 7.38 -21.39
CA LEU A 324 3.28 8.76 -21.46
C LEU A 324 4.60 8.95 -20.73
N GLY A 325 4.85 8.18 -19.67
CA GLY A 325 6.07 8.31 -18.90
C GLY A 325 6.34 7.14 -17.97
N VAL A 326 7.63 6.92 -17.72
CA VAL A 326 8.14 5.95 -16.75
C VAL A 326 9.19 6.61 -15.88
N GLU A 327 9.11 6.39 -14.57
CA GLU A 327 10.16 6.73 -13.61
C GLU A 327 10.55 5.51 -12.78
N LEU A 328 11.84 5.41 -12.46
CA LEU A 328 12.35 4.47 -11.48
C LEU A 328 13.05 5.25 -10.37
N TRP A 329 12.52 5.11 -9.16
CA TRP A 329 13.04 5.71 -7.94
C TRP A 329 13.76 4.65 -7.13
N VAL A 330 14.88 5.01 -6.51
CA VAL A 330 15.58 4.19 -5.52
C VAL A 330 15.43 4.80 -4.14
N LEU A 331 15.31 3.95 -3.13
CA LEU A 331 15.11 4.32 -1.75
C LEU A 331 15.96 3.48 -0.81
N GLY A 332 16.44 4.12 0.27
CA GLY A 332 17.41 3.52 1.19
C GLY A 332 18.87 3.58 0.76
N THR A 333 19.22 4.53 -0.13
CA THR A 333 20.60 4.77 -0.59
C THR A 333 21.53 5.27 0.49
#